data_AF-A0A7X6TJE1-F1
#
_entry.id   AF-A0A7X6TJE1-F1
#
_cell.length_a   1.000
_cell.length_b   1.000
_cell.length_c   1.000
_cell.angle_alpha   90.00
_cell.angle_beta   90.00
_cell.angle_gamma   90.00
#
_symmetry.space_group_name_H-M   'P 1'
#
loop_
_entity.id
_entity.type
_entity.pdbx_description
1 polymer ?
#
loop_
_entity_poly.entity_id
_entity_poly.type
_entity_poly.pdbx_seq_one_letter_code
_entity_poly.pdbx_strand_id
1 'polypeptide(L)'
;MELEILKEKFYRLVAPSLPNEWDVEEALSGLTLDDAQQIEEIFAQIPAIWPVSHSLCFSYLSAAGPAVACLAPEELSLWVHGLLDCYETKGLRGAQLFMEDVAEHFLRQIRGQGGLRLADVRPRLQTYVSGLAGRELPLVAAEAAATDGESIFLPAEIGLYADQERNFLFFKLIASFQWACLHAGVFAAQPGFPSGKKKAHPLERFFSTFARPDQARSLYHFFETARVLAVLKKELPGLMRQAEPLLGQLTLSADDSQELTLLDHLQQGLLRDEWPEPGRDGRIDQARLLLDACRGASVDNRASLEAVHALMPALEPEEDLTRTEPMPFQGTLLLQEMRNLGLQQQTSRELRMMQSLTVKLHAGPRPPEA
;
A
#
# COMPACT_ATOMS: atom_id res chain seq x y z
N MET A 1 -29.63 8.27 -34.39
CA MET A 1 -28.82 8.97 -35.42
C MET A 1 -28.28 7.94 -36.42
N GLU A 2 -28.13 8.17 -37.72
CA GLU A 2 -27.58 7.14 -38.63
C GLU A 2 -26.05 7.00 -38.46
N LEU A 3 -25.47 5.79 -38.59
CA LEU A 3 -24.02 5.51 -38.44
C LEU A 3 -23.15 6.43 -39.30
N GLU A 4 -23.63 6.78 -40.50
CA GLU A 4 -22.94 7.73 -41.39
C GLU A 4 -22.78 9.13 -40.79
N ILE A 5 -23.74 9.58 -39.98
CA ILE A 5 -23.66 10.88 -39.30
C ILE A 5 -22.60 10.83 -38.18
N LEU A 6 -22.48 9.70 -37.47
CA LEU A 6 -21.43 9.49 -36.47
C LEU A 6 -20.04 9.49 -37.12
N LYS A 7 -19.89 8.78 -38.26
CA LYS A 7 -18.65 8.77 -39.06
C LYS A 7 -18.26 10.17 -39.49
N GLU A 8 -19.19 10.92 -40.09
CA GLU A 8 -18.92 12.29 -40.54
C GLU A 8 -18.48 13.18 -39.38
N LYS A 9 -19.15 13.08 -38.23
CA LYS A 9 -18.78 13.82 -37.02
C LYS A 9 -17.40 13.42 -36.51
N PHE A 10 -17.09 12.13 -36.47
CA PHE A 10 -15.79 11.61 -36.05
C PHE A 10 -14.66 12.17 -36.94
N TYR A 11 -14.81 12.07 -38.27
CA TYR A 11 -13.83 12.60 -39.22
C TYR A 11 -13.58 14.11 -39.08
N ARG A 12 -14.60 14.89 -38.73
CA ARG A 12 -14.42 16.33 -38.43
C ARG A 12 -13.57 16.56 -37.19
N LEU A 13 -13.71 15.74 -36.14
CA LEU A 13 -12.96 15.88 -34.89
C LEU A 13 -11.50 15.45 -35.01
N VAL A 14 -11.22 14.47 -35.86
CA VAL A 14 -9.86 13.92 -36.03
C VAL A 14 -9.10 14.53 -37.21
N ALA A 15 -9.71 15.45 -37.96
CA ALA A 15 -9.07 16.13 -39.08
C ALA A 15 -7.75 16.81 -38.65
N PRO A 16 -6.68 16.75 -39.45
CA PRO A 16 -6.62 16.26 -40.84
C PRO A 16 -6.33 14.75 -40.98
N SER A 17 -6.35 13.97 -39.90
CA SER A 17 -6.12 12.51 -39.98
C SER A 17 -7.22 11.82 -40.77
N LEU A 18 -6.83 10.83 -41.58
CA LEU A 18 -7.73 10.00 -42.39
C LEU A 18 -7.59 8.52 -41.97
N PRO A 19 -8.18 8.12 -40.83
CA PRO A 19 -8.18 6.73 -40.41
C PRO A 19 -8.95 5.84 -41.37
N ASN A 20 -8.66 4.53 -41.32
CA ASN A 20 -9.35 3.54 -42.13
C ASN A 20 -10.83 3.50 -41.77
N GLU A 21 -11.67 3.55 -42.80
CA GLU A 21 -13.12 3.55 -42.66
C GLU A 21 -13.65 2.32 -41.91
N TRP A 22 -13.04 1.15 -42.12
CA TRP A 22 -13.45 -0.07 -41.45
C TRP A 22 -13.20 -0.02 -39.93
N ASP A 23 -12.05 0.49 -39.49
CA ASP A 23 -11.71 0.65 -38.07
C ASP A 23 -12.67 1.65 -37.38
N VAL A 24 -13.06 2.71 -38.11
CA VAL A 24 -14.01 3.72 -37.63
C VAL A 24 -15.42 3.12 -37.50
N GLU A 25 -15.87 2.35 -38.48
CA GLU A 25 -17.16 1.67 -38.43
C GLU A 25 -17.23 0.66 -37.27
N GLU A 26 -16.19 -0.16 -37.11
CA GLU A 26 -16.11 -1.13 -36.03
C GLU A 26 -16.20 -0.45 -34.66
N ALA A 27 -15.40 0.59 -34.42
CA ALA A 27 -15.37 1.31 -33.16
C ALA A 27 -16.70 2.01 -32.83
N LEU A 28 -17.42 2.51 -33.84
CA LEU A 28 -18.69 3.23 -33.65
C LEU A 28 -19.91 2.30 -33.61
N SER A 29 -19.79 1.05 -34.08
CA SER A 29 -20.91 0.10 -34.19
C SER A 29 -21.60 -0.22 -32.85
N GLY A 30 -20.88 -0.13 -31.74
CA GLY A 30 -21.39 -0.39 -30.39
C GLY A 30 -22.13 0.78 -29.74
N LEU A 31 -22.10 1.98 -30.34
CA LEU A 31 -22.78 3.15 -29.79
C LEU A 31 -24.26 3.15 -30.19
N THR A 32 -25.14 2.95 -29.20
CA THR A 32 -26.59 2.98 -29.43
C THR A 32 -27.06 4.41 -29.70
N LEU A 33 -28.05 4.53 -30.58
CA LEU A 33 -28.40 5.76 -31.29
C LEU A 33 -29.57 6.53 -30.68
N ASP A 34 -30.03 6.07 -29.52
CA ASP A 34 -31.28 6.48 -28.89
C ASP A 34 -31.08 7.66 -27.92
N ASP A 35 -29.85 7.95 -27.50
CA ASP A 35 -29.51 9.10 -26.64
C ASP A 35 -28.45 10.01 -27.29
N ALA A 36 -28.92 11.06 -27.95
CA ALA A 36 -28.06 12.04 -28.62
C ALA A 36 -27.14 12.79 -27.64
N GLN A 37 -27.54 12.95 -26.38
CA GLN A 37 -26.74 13.67 -25.39
C GLN A 37 -25.50 12.85 -25.00
N GLN A 38 -25.67 11.55 -24.76
CA GLN A 38 -24.56 10.65 -24.44
C GLN A 38 -23.52 10.58 -25.58
N ILE A 39 -23.98 10.58 -26.83
CA ILE A 39 -23.10 10.60 -28.00
C ILE A 39 -22.27 11.90 -28.04
N GLU A 40 -22.86 13.05 -27.72
CA GLU A 40 -22.12 14.31 -27.62
C GLU A 40 -21.03 14.24 -26.54
N GLU A 41 -21.35 13.70 -25.37
CA GLU A 41 -20.42 13.58 -24.25
C GLU A 41 -19.24 12.65 -24.55
N ILE A 42 -19.49 11.51 -25.21
CA ILE A 42 -18.45 10.59 -25.69
C ILE A 42 -17.55 11.28 -26.72
N PHE A 43 -18.15 11.94 -27.70
CA PHE A 43 -17.39 12.57 -28.78
C PHE A 43 -16.57 13.78 -28.29
N ALA A 44 -17.01 14.46 -27.23
CA ALA A 44 -16.27 15.56 -26.62
C ALA A 44 -14.89 15.15 -26.08
N GLN A 45 -14.67 13.87 -25.80
CA GLN A 45 -13.39 13.36 -25.26
C GLN A 45 -12.38 13.00 -26.35
N ILE A 46 -12.83 12.76 -27.59
CA ILE A 46 -11.98 12.34 -28.72
C ILE A 46 -10.79 13.29 -28.95
N PRO A 47 -10.94 14.63 -28.93
CA PRO A 47 -9.81 15.53 -29.16
C PRO A 47 -8.69 15.43 -28.11
N ALA A 48 -8.97 14.92 -26.90
CA ALA A 48 -7.96 14.70 -25.87
C ALA A 48 -7.20 13.37 -26.08
N ILE A 49 -7.89 12.32 -26.54
CA ILE A 49 -7.33 10.96 -26.65
C ILE A 49 -6.63 10.75 -28.00
N TRP A 50 -7.23 11.25 -29.08
CA TRP A 50 -6.78 11.00 -30.45
C TRP A 50 -5.32 11.39 -30.71
N PRO A 51 -4.82 12.57 -30.26
CA PRO A 51 -3.43 12.94 -30.48
C PRO A 51 -2.42 12.08 -29.70
N VAL A 52 -2.87 11.42 -28.63
CA VAL A 52 -2.03 10.58 -27.77
C VAL A 52 -1.84 9.20 -28.41
N SER A 53 -2.93 8.56 -28.83
CA SER A 53 -2.88 7.25 -29.49
C SER A 53 -4.18 6.91 -30.23
N HIS A 54 -4.07 6.64 -31.53
CA HIS A 54 -5.19 6.20 -32.37
C HIS A 54 -5.81 4.89 -31.86
N SER A 55 -4.98 3.89 -31.51
CA SER A 55 -5.44 2.59 -31.01
C SER A 55 -6.14 2.70 -29.65
N LEU A 56 -5.70 3.64 -28.81
CA LEU A 56 -6.37 3.94 -27.54
C LEU A 56 -7.74 4.58 -27.79
N CYS A 57 -7.82 5.54 -28.72
CA CYS A 57 -9.08 6.20 -29.06
C CYS A 57 -10.13 5.22 -29.60
N PHE A 58 -9.72 4.26 -30.43
CA PHE A 58 -10.64 3.21 -30.88
C PHE A 58 -11.08 2.29 -29.74
N SER A 59 -10.15 1.88 -28.87
CA SER A 59 -10.49 1.06 -27.69
C SER A 59 -11.46 1.80 -26.76
N TYR A 60 -11.29 3.11 -26.57
CA TYR A 60 -12.21 3.99 -25.83
C TYR A 60 -13.60 4.00 -26.45
N LEU A 61 -13.72 4.25 -27.76
CA LEU A 61 -15.02 4.30 -28.44
C LEU A 61 -15.80 3.00 -28.32
N SER A 62 -15.11 1.86 -28.39
CA SER A 62 -15.72 0.54 -28.19
C SER A 62 -16.20 0.30 -26.75
N ALA A 63 -15.51 0.88 -25.75
CA ALA A 63 -15.85 0.72 -24.33
C ALA A 63 -16.81 1.81 -23.80
N ALA A 64 -16.92 2.96 -24.49
CA ALA A 64 -17.63 4.13 -23.99
C ALA A 64 -19.15 3.93 -23.85
N GLY A 65 -19.77 3.12 -24.72
CA GLY A 65 -21.21 2.85 -24.65
C GLY A 65 -21.65 2.26 -23.30
N PRO A 66 -21.10 1.09 -22.89
CA PRO A 66 -21.35 0.53 -21.56
C PRO A 66 -20.94 1.45 -20.41
N ALA A 67 -19.86 2.21 -20.56
CA ALA A 67 -19.35 3.12 -19.53
C ALA A 67 -20.32 4.28 -19.23
N VAL A 68 -20.89 4.90 -20.26
CA VAL A 68 -21.82 6.04 -20.10
C VAL A 68 -23.18 5.59 -19.57
N ALA A 69 -23.55 4.31 -19.73
CA ALA A 69 -24.73 3.75 -19.07
C ALA A 69 -24.62 3.78 -17.53
N CYS A 70 -23.40 3.86 -16.98
CA CYS A 70 -23.16 3.87 -15.54
C CYS A 70 -22.41 5.10 -15.03
N LEU A 71 -22.02 6.07 -15.88
CA LEU A 71 -21.29 7.31 -15.52
C LEU A 71 -22.17 8.55 -15.70
N ALA A 72 -22.05 9.54 -14.80
CA ALA A 72 -22.55 10.89 -15.03
C ALA A 72 -21.61 11.66 -16.00
N PRO A 73 -22.10 12.72 -16.68
CA PRO A 73 -21.32 13.47 -17.67
C PRO A 73 -19.97 14.01 -17.14
N GLU A 74 -19.95 14.46 -15.88
CA GLU A 74 -18.74 14.96 -15.22
C GLU A 74 -17.76 13.83 -14.86
N GLU A 75 -18.26 12.63 -14.59
CA GLU A 75 -17.46 11.44 -14.25
C GLU A 75 -16.76 10.87 -15.50
N LEU A 76 -17.37 11.01 -16.67
CA LEU A 76 -16.80 10.57 -17.95
C LEU A 76 -15.47 11.28 -18.26
N SER A 77 -15.39 12.58 -18.00
CA SER A 77 -14.16 13.36 -18.25
C SER A 77 -13.03 12.94 -17.32
N LEU A 78 -13.34 12.58 -16.07
CA LEU A 78 -12.37 12.05 -15.13
C LEU A 78 -11.95 10.62 -15.50
N TRP A 79 -12.86 9.84 -16.09
CA TRP A 79 -12.56 8.47 -16.56
C TRP A 79 -11.53 8.48 -17.66
N VAL A 80 -11.70 9.43 -18.58
CA VAL A 80 -10.75 9.65 -19.66
C VAL A 80 -9.40 10.13 -19.14
N HIS A 81 -9.34 10.95 -18.09
CA HIS A 81 -8.05 11.31 -17.46
C HIS A 81 -7.36 10.07 -16.86
N GLY A 82 -8.08 9.28 -16.05
CA GLY A 82 -7.51 8.04 -15.48
C GLY A 82 -7.08 7.03 -16.54
N LEU A 83 -7.82 6.96 -17.65
CA LEU A 83 -7.45 6.16 -18.82
C LEU A 83 -6.12 6.61 -19.44
N LEU A 84 -5.94 7.92 -19.61
CA LEU A 84 -4.70 8.49 -20.16
C LEU A 84 -3.51 8.27 -19.21
N ASP A 85 -3.69 8.48 -17.91
CA ASP A 85 -2.65 8.20 -16.90
C ASP A 85 -2.26 6.71 -16.89
N CYS A 86 -3.25 5.82 -16.98
CA CYS A 86 -3.03 4.38 -17.07
C CYS A 86 -2.29 4.01 -18.37
N TYR A 87 -2.62 4.66 -19.48
CA TYR A 87 -1.92 4.45 -20.74
C TYR A 87 -0.46 4.90 -20.69
N GLU A 88 -0.18 6.05 -20.08
CA GLU A 88 1.19 6.55 -19.92
C GLU A 88 2.05 5.64 -19.04
N THR A 89 1.45 5.04 -18.00
CA THR A 89 2.17 4.22 -17.01
C THR A 89 2.23 2.73 -17.36
N LYS A 90 1.14 2.16 -17.90
CA LYS A 90 0.95 0.71 -18.13
C LYS A 90 0.76 0.35 -19.61
N GLY A 91 0.79 1.32 -20.53
CA GLY A 91 0.63 1.12 -21.96
C GLY A 91 -0.78 0.73 -22.40
N LEU A 92 -0.95 0.38 -23.69
CA LEU A 92 -2.26 0.09 -24.29
C LEU A 92 -3.00 -1.04 -23.59
N ARG A 93 -2.29 -2.10 -23.21
CA ARG A 93 -2.93 -3.27 -22.57
C ARG A 93 -3.46 -2.92 -21.18
N GLY A 94 -2.72 -2.14 -20.39
CA GLY A 94 -3.18 -1.65 -19.09
C GLY A 94 -4.41 -0.74 -19.23
N ALA A 95 -4.40 0.14 -20.22
CA ALA A 95 -5.54 1.00 -20.53
C ALA A 95 -6.80 0.20 -20.94
N GLN A 96 -6.64 -0.87 -21.73
CA GLN A 96 -7.76 -1.75 -22.10
C GLN A 96 -8.36 -2.46 -20.87
N LEU A 97 -7.53 -3.00 -19.99
CA LEU A 97 -7.98 -3.61 -18.73
C LEU A 97 -8.72 -2.60 -17.84
N PHE A 98 -8.24 -1.36 -17.76
CA PHE A 98 -8.92 -0.27 -17.04
C PHE A 98 -10.34 0.02 -17.59
N MET A 99 -10.55 -0.14 -18.90
CA MET A 99 -11.86 0.06 -19.54
C MET A 99 -12.80 -1.14 -19.41
N GLU A 100 -12.28 -2.35 -19.21
CA GLU A 100 -13.09 -3.56 -19.05
C GLU A 100 -13.91 -3.55 -17.74
N ASP A 101 -13.51 -2.77 -16.73
CA ASP A 101 -14.17 -2.72 -15.42
C ASP A 101 -14.44 -1.30 -14.88
N VAL A 102 -15.12 -0.50 -15.69
CA VAL A 102 -15.50 0.89 -15.35
C VAL A 102 -16.30 0.96 -14.04
N ALA A 103 -17.14 -0.03 -13.77
CA ALA A 103 -18.04 -0.05 -12.63
C ALA A 103 -17.39 -0.49 -11.32
N GLU A 104 -16.47 -1.47 -11.32
CA GLU A 104 -15.80 -1.87 -10.09
C GLU A 104 -14.57 -1.01 -9.77
N HIS A 105 -13.78 -0.61 -10.76
CA HIS A 105 -12.49 0.03 -10.47
C HIS A 105 -12.59 1.56 -10.42
N PHE A 106 -13.12 2.15 -11.48
CA PHE A 106 -13.12 3.60 -11.64
C PHE A 106 -14.25 4.29 -10.86
N LEU A 107 -15.48 3.78 -10.95
CA LEU A 107 -16.61 4.35 -10.20
C LEU A 107 -16.41 4.29 -8.68
N ARG A 108 -15.75 3.25 -8.14
CA ARG A 108 -15.41 3.17 -6.71
C ARG A 108 -14.41 4.25 -6.28
N GLN A 109 -13.45 4.56 -7.13
CA GLN A 109 -12.42 5.57 -6.87
C GLN A 109 -12.95 7.01 -7.02
N ILE A 110 -13.84 7.25 -7.99
CA ILE A 110 -14.26 8.60 -8.40
C ILE A 110 -15.54 9.05 -7.73
N ARG A 111 -16.49 8.15 -7.48
CA ARG A 111 -17.79 8.55 -6.92
C ARG A 111 -17.71 9.10 -5.52
N GLY A 112 -16.56 9.01 -4.83
CA GLY A 112 -16.31 9.76 -3.60
C GLY A 112 -17.33 9.52 -2.48
N GLN A 113 -18.24 8.56 -2.63
CA GLN A 113 -19.02 8.02 -1.55
C GLN A 113 -18.05 7.12 -0.81
N GLY A 114 -17.30 7.69 0.14
CA GLY A 114 -16.35 6.94 0.96
C GLY A 114 -15.08 7.69 1.33
N GLY A 115 -14.51 8.51 0.43
CA GLY A 115 -13.24 9.21 0.65
C GLY A 115 -13.22 9.97 1.97
N LEU A 116 -12.24 9.65 2.83
CA LEU A 116 -12.12 10.20 4.16
C LEU A 116 -10.74 10.82 4.33
N ARG A 117 -10.70 12.11 4.66
CA ARG A 117 -9.44 12.83 4.85
C ARG A 117 -8.95 12.65 6.27
N LEU A 118 -7.64 12.46 6.43
CA LEU A 118 -7.03 12.37 7.75
C LEU A 118 -7.35 13.61 8.58
N ALA A 119 -7.35 14.81 7.98
CA ALA A 119 -7.63 16.06 8.67
C ALA A 119 -8.98 16.05 9.42
N ASP A 120 -9.99 15.39 8.85
CA ASP A 120 -11.36 15.37 9.38
C ASP A 120 -11.49 14.42 10.58
N VAL A 121 -10.68 13.36 10.62
CA VAL A 121 -10.73 12.33 11.67
C VAL A 121 -9.56 12.38 12.66
N ARG A 122 -8.51 13.16 12.35
CA ARG A 122 -7.28 13.26 13.12
C ARG A 122 -7.53 13.59 14.60
N PRO A 123 -8.42 14.52 15.00
CA PRO A 123 -8.61 14.80 16.43
C PRO A 123 -9.05 13.56 17.21
N ARG A 124 -10.02 12.80 16.68
CA ARG A 124 -10.52 11.56 17.29
C ARG A 124 -9.46 10.45 17.26
N LEU A 125 -8.78 10.29 16.13
CA LEU A 125 -7.76 9.26 15.95
C LEU A 125 -6.51 9.53 16.81
N GLN A 126 -6.13 10.79 16.96
CA GLN A 126 -5.02 11.22 17.81
C GLN A 126 -5.28 10.87 19.27
N THR A 127 -6.48 11.14 19.81
CA THR A 127 -6.83 10.75 21.18
C THR A 127 -6.75 9.24 21.37
N TYR A 128 -7.24 8.47 20.39
CA TYR A 128 -7.16 7.00 20.41
C TYR A 128 -5.71 6.50 20.45
N VAL A 129 -4.85 6.98 19.54
CA VAL A 129 -3.45 6.56 19.43
C VAL A 129 -2.64 6.99 20.65
N SER A 130 -2.82 8.22 21.14
CA SER A 130 -2.13 8.68 22.36
C SER A 130 -2.53 7.85 23.59
N GLY A 131 -3.81 7.47 23.68
CA GLY A 131 -4.29 6.57 24.73
C GLY A 131 -3.67 5.17 24.62
N LEU A 132 -3.55 4.63 23.41
CA LEU A 132 -2.93 3.34 23.12
C LEU A 132 -1.42 3.33 23.41
N ALA A 133 -0.71 4.40 23.03
CA ALA A 133 0.72 4.54 23.24
C ALA A 133 1.11 4.89 24.68
N GLY A 134 0.17 5.38 25.50
CA GLY A 134 0.45 5.90 26.85
C GLY A 134 1.28 7.19 26.86
N ARG A 135 1.46 7.81 25.70
CA ARG A 135 2.19 9.06 25.48
C ARG A 135 1.67 9.72 24.22
N GLU A 136 2.03 10.98 24.02
CA GLU A 136 1.78 11.63 22.74
C GLU A 136 2.60 10.94 21.62
N LEU A 137 1.89 10.59 20.56
CA LEU A 137 2.43 10.00 19.34
C LEU A 137 1.71 10.67 18.16
N PRO A 138 2.23 11.80 17.65
CA PRO A 138 1.52 12.64 16.69
C PRO A 138 1.19 11.93 15.39
N LEU A 139 0.01 12.24 14.84
CA LEU A 139 -0.43 11.78 13.53
C LEU A 139 -0.16 12.85 12.47
N VAL A 140 0.67 12.49 11.49
CA VAL A 140 1.14 13.39 10.43
C VAL A 140 0.67 12.85 9.08
N ALA A 141 0.13 13.73 8.22
CA ALA A 141 -0.21 13.36 6.86
C ALA A 141 1.07 13.15 6.04
N ALA A 142 1.13 12.05 5.30
CA ALA A 142 2.21 11.70 4.38
C ALA A 142 1.64 10.93 3.18
N GLU A 143 2.50 10.58 2.24
CA GLU A 143 2.15 9.77 1.08
C GLU A 143 1.85 8.31 1.47
N ALA A 144 2.67 7.75 2.35
CA ALA A 144 2.55 6.36 2.81
C ALA A 144 2.51 6.26 4.33
N ALA A 145 1.93 5.17 4.82
CA ALA A 145 1.95 4.85 6.25
C ALA A 145 3.37 4.53 6.72
N ALA A 146 3.77 5.04 7.89
CA ALA A 146 5.06 4.73 8.50
C ALA A 146 5.11 5.19 9.96
N THR A 147 6.19 4.85 10.66
CA THR A 147 6.55 5.48 11.93
C THR A 147 8.07 5.64 12.03
N ASP A 148 8.49 6.77 12.59
CA ASP A 148 9.88 7.05 12.97
C ASP A 148 10.15 6.78 14.46
N GLY A 149 9.15 6.25 15.18
CA GLY A 149 9.18 6.01 16.60
C GLY A 149 8.75 7.20 17.47
N GLU A 150 8.66 8.42 16.93
CA GLU A 150 8.16 9.60 17.64
C GLU A 150 6.82 10.09 17.10
N SER A 151 6.50 9.78 15.85
CA SER A 151 5.27 10.09 15.13
C SER A 151 4.78 8.88 14.32
N ILE A 152 3.49 8.90 13.96
CA ILE A 152 2.92 8.00 12.96
C ILE A 152 2.51 8.84 11.75
N PHE A 153 3.01 8.44 10.59
CA PHE A 153 2.67 9.00 9.30
C PHE A 153 1.53 8.17 8.69
N LEU A 154 0.52 8.84 8.16
CA LEU A 154 -0.66 8.22 7.55
C LEU A 154 -0.96 8.89 6.20
N PRO A 155 -1.54 8.16 5.23
CA PRO A 155 -2.08 8.76 4.01
C PRO A 155 -2.98 9.95 4.31
N ALA A 156 -2.87 11.01 3.50
CA ALA A 156 -3.70 12.21 3.67
C ALA A 156 -5.20 11.92 3.49
N GLU A 157 -5.54 10.89 2.71
CA GLU A 157 -6.89 10.47 2.39
C GLU A 157 -6.95 8.96 2.16
N ILE A 158 -8.07 8.33 2.53
CA ILE A 158 -8.36 6.92 2.26
C ILE A 158 -9.75 6.82 1.64
N GLY A 159 -9.83 6.20 0.46
CA GLY A 159 -11.06 5.93 -0.27
C GLY A 159 -11.17 4.48 -0.73
N LEU A 160 -10.66 3.53 0.05
CA LEU A 160 -10.64 2.10 -0.32
C LEU A 160 -12.02 1.43 -0.22
N TYR A 161 -12.92 1.98 0.61
CA TYR A 161 -14.27 1.46 0.81
C TYR A 161 -15.33 2.51 0.47
N ALA A 162 -16.54 2.06 0.13
CA ALA A 162 -17.65 2.92 -0.25
C ALA A 162 -18.28 3.71 0.93
N ASP A 163 -17.94 3.38 2.17
CA ASP A 163 -18.48 4.08 3.35
C ASP A 163 -17.37 4.64 4.23
N GLN A 164 -17.63 5.84 4.78
CA GLN A 164 -16.67 6.56 5.61
C GLN A 164 -16.39 5.84 6.93
N GLU A 165 -17.29 4.99 7.43
CA GLU A 165 -17.06 4.24 8.66
C GLU A 165 -15.98 3.16 8.47
N ARG A 166 -16.02 2.42 7.36
CA ARG A 166 -14.98 1.46 6.98
C ARG A 166 -13.67 2.15 6.68
N ASN A 167 -13.66 3.29 5.97
CA ASN A 167 -12.42 4.06 5.76
C ASN A 167 -11.87 4.62 7.09
N PHE A 168 -12.72 5.04 8.03
CA PHE A 168 -12.26 5.42 9.36
C PHE A 168 -11.69 4.23 10.14
N LEU A 169 -12.35 3.07 10.08
CA LEU A 169 -11.85 1.84 10.69
C LEU A 169 -10.50 1.44 10.08
N PHE A 170 -10.31 1.65 8.77
CA PHE A 170 -9.06 1.41 8.10
C PHE A 170 -7.95 2.38 8.55
N PHE A 171 -8.23 3.69 8.66
CA PHE A 171 -7.29 4.64 9.32
C PHE A 171 -6.88 4.18 10.71
N LYS A 172 -7.88 3.72 11.49
CA LYS A 172 -7.65 3.22 12.84
C LYS A 172 -6.77 1.98 12.83
N LEU A 173 -6.99 1.05 11.92
CA LEU A 173 -6.16 -0.13 11.71
C LEU A 173 -4.72 0.26 11.36
N ILE A 174 -4.51 1.16 10.39
CA ILE A 174 -3.15 1.60 9.99
C ILE A 174 -2.44 2.21 11.20
N ALA A 175 -3.09 3.13 11.91
CA ALA A 175 -2.49 3.77 13.08
C ALA A 175 -2.17 2.75 14.20
N SER A 176 -3.05 1.80 14.46
CA SER A 176 -2.81 0.70 15.40
C SER A 176 -1.67 -0.21 14.94
N PHE A 177 -1.57 -0.49 13.64
CA PHE A 177 -0.50 -1.29 13.06
C PHE A 177 0.86 -0.61 13.25
N GLN A 178 0.97 0.68 12.93
CA GLN A 178 2.22 1.43 13.12
C GLN A 178 2.61 1.53 14.61
N TRP A 179 1.64 1.72 15.52
CA TRP A 179 1.89 1.60 16.96
C TRP A 179 2.38 0.19 17.34
N ALA A 180 1.72 -0.84 16.82
CA ALA A 180 2.04 -2.22 17.13
C ALA A 180 3.41 -2.61 16.58
N CYS A 181 3.90 -1.99 15.50
CA CYS A 181 5.27 -2.17 15.04
C CYS A 181 6.29 -1.73 16.11
N LEU A 182 6.04 -0.61 16.79
CA LEU A 182 6.87 -0.16 17.91
C LEU A 182 6.73 -1.09 19.11
N HIS A 183 5.50 -1.46 19.47
CA HIS A 183 5.20 -2.32 20.62
C HIS A 183 5.80 -3.73 20.49
N ALA A 184 5.70 -4.31 19.29
CA ALA A 184 6.19 -5.64 18.98
C ALA A 184 7.71 -5.66 18.74
N GLY A 185 8.39 -4.50 18.71
CA GLY A 185 9.83 -4.43 18.50
C GLY A 185 10.27 -4.75 17.06
N VAL A 186 9.50 -4.33 16.06
CA VAL A 186 9.83 -4.54 14.62
C VAL A 186 11.18 -3.95 14.24
N PHE A 187 11.63 -2.91 14.96
CA PHE A 187 12.90 -2.25 14.70
C PHE A 187 14.03 -2.72 15.62
N ALA A 188 13.82 -3.79 16.39
CA ALA A 188 14.77 -4.24 17.40
C ALA A 188 16.14 -4.62 16.80
N ALA A 189 17.19 -4.18 17.49
CA ALA A 189 18.56 -4.55 17.19
C ALA A 189 18.93 -5.84 17.96
N GLN A 190 18.79 -7.00 17.32
CA GLN A 190 19.16 -8.29 17.93
C GLN A 190 20.65 -8.38 18.28
N PRO A 191 20.99 -9.08 19.38
CA PRO A 191 22.38 -9.44 19.68
C PRO A 191 23.01 -10.22 18.52
N GLY A 192 24.25 -9.90 18.19
CA GLY A 192 25.00 -10.59 17.13
C GLY A 192 24.78 -10.03 15.73
N PHE A 193 24.05 -8.92 15.56
CA PHE A 193 24.00 -8.25 14.27
C PHE A 193 25.40 -7.93 13.73
N PRO A 194 25.64 -8.08 12.41
CA PRO A 194 26.95 -7.87 11.81
C PRO A 194 27.54 -6.52 12.19
N SER A 195 28.82 -6.53 12.54
CA SER A 195 29.61 -5.31 12.62
C SER A 195 29.73 -4.74 11.21
N GLY A 196 29.02 -3.64 10.95
CA GLY A 196 28.95 -3.01 9.63
C GLY A 196 29.19 -1.51 9.69
N LYS A 197 28.87 -0.79 8.61
CA LYS A 197 28.96 0.69 8.55
C LYS A 197 28.28 1.27 9.80
N LYS A 198 29.04 1.97 10.66
CA LYS A 198 28.54 2.62 11.90
C LYS A 198 27.33 3.53 11.66
N LYS A 199 27.15 3.99 10.42
CA LYS A 199 26.06 4.86 9.97
C LYS A 199 24.77 4.16 9.52
N ALA A 200 24.71 2.83 9.41
CA ALA A 200 23.49 2.13 9.00
C ALA A 200 22.73 1.57 10.21
N HIS A 201 21.40 1.47 10.13
CA HIS A 201 20.58 0.75 11.11
C HIS A 201 20.99 -0.74 11.16
N PRO A 202 20.91 -1.44 12.31
CA PRO A 202 21.30 -2.85 12.39
C PRO A 202 20.57 -3.78 11.40
N LEU A 203 19.26 -3.59 11.21
CA LEU A 203 18.50 -4.33 10.20
C LEU A 203 18.99 -4.09 8.76
N GLU A 204 19.38 -2.86 8.43
CA GLU A 204 19.93 -2.54 7.10
C GLU A 204 21.24 -3.31 6.84
N ARG A 205 22.07 -3.46 7.88
CA ARG A 205 23.31 -4.26 7.81
C ARG A 205 23.00 -5.74 7.64
N PHE A 206 21.94 -6.22 8.28
CA PHE A 206 21.48 -7.59 8.12
C PHE A 206 21.03 -7.85 6.67
N PHE A 207 20.20 -6.98 6.09
CA PHE A 207 19.77 -7.13 4.70
C PHE A 207 20.96 -7.08 3.73
N SER A 208 21.94 -6.22 4.01
CA SER A 208 23.19 -6.12 3.24
C SER A 208 24.07 -7.38 3.28
N THR A 209 23.75 -8.38 4.11
CA THR A 209 24.47 -9.68 4.10
C THR A 209 24.05 -10.59 2.97
N PHE A 210 22.89 -10.33 2.36
CA PHE A 210 22.38 -11.10 1.23
C PHE A 210 22.77 -10.45 -0.10
N ALA A 211 22.87 -11.27 -1.16
CA ALA A 211 23.15 -10.78 -2.51
C ALA A 211 22.06 -9.83 -3.06
N ARG A 212 20.82 -9.99 -2.58
CA ARG A 212 19.65 -9.19 -2.96
C ARG A 212 19.01 -8.56 -1.70
N PRO A 213 19.57 -7.45 -1.17
CA PRO A 213 19.13 -6.85 0.09
C PRO A 213 17.66 -6.42 0.11
N ASP A 214 17.16 -5.88 -1.00
CA ASP A 214 15.78 -5.40 -1.08
C ASP A 214 14.76 -6.55 -0.97
N GLN A 215 15.06 -7.72 -1.52
CA GLN A 215 14.22 -8.91 -1.35
C GLN A 215 14.23 -9.43 0.09
N ALA A 216 15.39 -9.39 0.77
CA ALA A 216 15.49 -9.75 2.18
C ALA A 216 14.65 -8.79 3.05
N ARG A 217 14.65 -7.50 2.70
CA ARG A 217 13.83 -6.48 3.34
C ARG A 217 12.34 -6.73 3.11
N SER A 218 11.92 -7.09 1.88
CA SER A 218 10.52 -7.43 1.58
C SER A 218 10.04 -8.65 2.37
N LEU A 219 10.82 -9.74 2.41
CA LEU A 219 10.50 -10.92 3.22
C LEU A 219 10.41 -10.59 4.71
N TYR A 220 11.38 -9.84 5.23
CA TYR A 220 11.38 -9.42 6.62
C TYR A 220 10.10 -8.67 6.96
N HIS A 221 9.73 -7.70 6.11
CA HIS A 221 8.57 -6.88 6.33
C HIS A 221 7.27 -7.70 6.26
N PHE A 222 7.20 -8.72 5.41
CA PHE A 222 6.08 -9.66 5.36
C PHE A 222 5.94 -10.46 6.66
N PHE A 223 7.01 -11.09 7.14
CA PHE A 223 6.95 -11.88 8.38
C PHE A 223 6.60 -11.02 9.60
N GLU A 224 7.17 -9.81 9.67
CA GLU A 224 6.84 -8.84 10.71
C GLU A 224 5.39 -8.38 10.61
N THR A 225 4.82 -8.29 9.41
CA THR A 225 3.39 -7.96 9.23
C THR A 225 2.50 -9.04 9.83
N ALA A 226 2.78 -10.31 9.56
CA ALA A 226 2.03 -11.41 10.16
C ALA A 226 2.15 -11.43 11.69
N ARG A 227 3.34 -11.15 12.21
CA ARG A 227 3.61 -11.05 13.66
C ARG A 227 2.86 -9.88 14.29
N VAL A 228 2.89 -8.70 13.66
CA VAL A 228 2.18 -7.49 14.12
C VAL A 228 0.67 -7.71 14.09
N LEU A 229 0.13 -8.35 13.05
CA LEU A 229 -1.28 -8.74 13.00
C LEU A 229 -1.65 -9.68 14.16
N ALA A 230 -0.78 -10.65 14.50
CA ALA A 230 -1.00 -11.52 15.66
C ALA A 230 -0.98 -10.74 16.99
N VAL A 231 -0.07 -9.78 17.14
CA VAL A 231 -0.02 -8.86 18.29
C VAL A 231 -1.31 -8.04 18.37
N LEU A 232 -1.79 -7.48 17.25
CA LEU A 232 -3.05 -6.74 17.22
C LEU A 232 -4.25 -7.60 17.59
N LYS A 233 -4.31 -8.86 17.13
CA LYS A 233 -5.40 -9.79 17.52
C LYS A 233 -5.42 -10.05 19.02
N LYS A 234 -4.25 -10.09 19.66
CA LYS A 234 -4.12 -10.29 21.11
C LYS A 234 -4.43 -9.02 21.91
N GLU A 235 -3.84 -7.89 21.54
CA GLU A 235 -3.91 -6.64 22.31
C GLU A 235 -5.19 -5.84 22.01
N LEU A 236 -5.70 -5.93 20.77
CA LEU A 236 -6.86 -5.17 20.27
C LEU A 236 -7.89 -6.08 19.57
N PRO A 237 -8.39 -7.15 20.21
CA PRO A 237 -9.28 -8.13 19.57
C PRO A 237 -10.57 -7.51 19.04
N GLY A 238 -11.09 -6.48 19.71
CA GLY A 238 -12.29 -5.77 19.26
C GLY A 238 -12.08 -5.03 17.93
N LEU A 239 -10.90 -4.42 17.74
CA LEU A 239 -10.52 -3.78 16.48
C LEU A 239 -10.36 -4.83 15.37
N MET A 240 -9.61 -5.89 15.65
CA MET A 240 -9.32 -6.92 14.65
C MET A 240 -10.58 -7.65 14.19
N ARG A 241 -11.54 -7.95 15.08
CA ARG A 241 -12.83 -8.53 14.66
C ARG A 241 -13.59 -7.68 13.64
N GLN A 242 -13.43 -6.35 13.69
CA GLN A 242 -14.06 -5.45 12.73
C GLN A 242 -13.21 -5.27 11.46
N ALA A 243 -11.88 -5.31 11.60
CA ALA A 243 -10.95 -5.02 10.52
C ALA A 243 -10.59 -6.22 9.64
N GLU A 244 -10.64 -7.46 10.15
CA GLU A 244 -10.33 -8.67 9.38
C GLU A 244 -11.16 -8.81 8.09
N PRO A 245 -12.49 -8.58 8.09
CA PRO A 245 -13.27 -8.59 6.86
C PRO A 245 -12.80 -7.55 5.83
N LEU A 246 -12.29 -6.40 6.30
CA LEU A 246 -11.77 -5.35 5.42
C LEU A 246 -10.44 -5.78 4.79
N LEU A 247 -9.57 -6.44 5.56
CA LEU A 247 -8.29 -6.96 5.09
C LEU A 247 -8.44 -7.98 3.96
N GLY A 248 -9.43 -8.88 4.06
CA GLY A 248 -9.70 -9.88 3.01
C GLY A 248 -10.22 -9.27 1.69
N GLN A 249 -10.74 -8.04 1.72
CA GLN A 249 -11.28 -7.32 0.56
C GLN A 249 -10.27 -6.38 -0.10
N LEU A 250 -9.05 -6.27 0.44
CA LEU A 250 -8.01 -5.42 -0.15
C LEU A 250 -7.60 -5.97 -1.50
N THR A 251 -7.54 -5.11 -2.52
CA THR A 251 -6.88 -5.43 -3.79
C THR A 251 -5.38 -5.63 -3.52
N LEU A 252 -4.84 -6.75 -4.00
CA LEU A 252 -3.43 -7.10 -3.88
C LEU A 252 -2.76 -7.09 -5.25
N SER A 253 -1.44 -6.91 -5.27
CA SER A 253 -0.62 -6.96 -6.50
C SER A 253 -0.87 -8.23 -7.34
N ALA A 254 -1.23 -9.31 -6.66
CA ALA A 254 -1.54 -10.61 -7.25
C ALA A 254 -2.82 -10.62 -8.09
N ASP A 255 -3.78 -9.72 -7.83
CA ASP A 255 -5.06 -9.70 -8.54
C ASP A 255 -4.90 -9.24 -9.99
N ASP A 256 -3.87 -8.43 -10.27
CA ASP A 256 -3.60 -7.85 -11.59
C ASP A 256 -2.47 -8.58 -12.36
N SER A 257 -1.81 -9.56 -11.74
CA SER A 257 -0.57 -10.17 -12.25
C SER A 257 -0.78 -11.60 -12.76
N GLN A 258 -0.31 -11.89 -13.98
CA GLN A 258 -0.34 -13.26 -14.54
C GLN A 258 0.78 -14.17 -14.00
N GLU A 259 1.91 -13.57 -13.61
CA GLU A 259 3.04 -14.24 -12.98
C GLU A 259 3.18 -13.76 -11.54
N LEU A 260 2.75 -14.61 -10.61
CA LEU A 260 2.78 -14.32 -9.18
C LEU A 260 4.16 -14.65 -8.60
N THR A 261 4.72 -13.72 -7.84
CA THR A 261 5.93 -13.98 -7.05
C THR A 261 5.62 -14.87 -5.85
N LEU A 262 6.66 -15.37 -5.17
CA LEU A 262 6.49 -15.99 -3.86
C LEU A 262 5.74 -15.07 -2.89
N LEU A 263 6.07 -13.77 -2.87
CA LEU A 263 5.49 -12.83 -1.93
C LEU A 263 3.99 -12.57 -2.20
N ASP A 264 3.56 -12.61 -3.46
CA ASP A 264 2.14 -12.51 -3.84
C ASP A 264 1.30 -13.63 -3.22
N HIS A 265 1.76 -14.89 -3.39
CA HIS A 265 1.09 -16.06 -2.79
C HIS A 265 1.06 -15.97 -1.26
N LEU A 266 2.15 -15.48 -0.65
CA LEU A 266 2.22 -15.31 0.80
C LEU A 266 1.28 -14.21 1.31
N GLN A 267 1.09 -13.11 0.58
CA GLN A 267 0.13 -12.07 0.90
C GLN A 267 -1.33 -12.56 0.78
N GLN A 268 -1.67 -13.24 -0.31
CA GLN A 268 -2.99 -13.87 -0.51
C GLN A 268 -3.30 -14.86 0.60
N GLY A 269 -2.37 -15.77 0.91
CA GLY A 269 -2.51 -16.72 2.01
C GLY A 269 -2.65 -16.04 3.38
N LEU A 270 -1.91 -14.96 3.63
CA LEU A 270 -1.97 -14.24 4.91
C LEU A 270 -3.31 -13.53 5.12
N LEU A 271 -3.86 -12.87 4.09
CA LEU A 271 -5.04 -12.01 4.24
C LEU A 271 -6.35 -12.70 3.88
N ARG A 272 -6.35 -13.66 2.94
CA ARG A 272 -7.54 -14.32 2.40
C ARG A 272 -7.60 -15.81 2.71
N ASP A 273 -6.55 -16.37 3.31
CA ASP A 273 -6.37 -17.82 3.49
C ASP A 273 -6.33 -18.61 2.15
N GLU A 274 -5.97 -17.90 1.08
CA GLU A 274 -5.81 -18.45 -0.28
C GLU A 274 -4.38 -18.97 -0.45
N TRP A 275 -4.15 -20.22 -0.07
CA TRP A 275 -2.85 -20.88 -0.21
C TRP A 275 -2.82 -21.82 -1.42
N PRO A 276 -1.69 -21.92 -2.13
CA PRO A 276 -1.48 -23.00 -3.08
C PRO A 276 -1.56 -24.37 -2.41
N GLU A 277 -1.93 -25.38 -3.21
CA GLU A 277 -1.98 -26.78 -2.76
C GLU A 277 -0.63 -27.22 -2.15
N PRO A 278 -0.65 -27.91 -0.98
CA PRO A 278 0.58 -28.36 -0.32
C PRO A 278 1.46 -29.21 -1.25
N GLY A 279 2.77 -28.98 -1.21
CA GLY A 279 3.74 -29.69 -2.04
C GLY A 279 3.87 -29.18 -3.48
N ARG A 280 3.05 -28.21 -3.90
CA ARG A 280 3.19 -27.56 -5.22
C ARG A 280 4.46 -26.72 -5.32
N ASP A 281 4.80 -26.01 -4.24
CA ASP A 281 6.05 -25.26 -4.11
C ASP A 281 6.58 -25.39 -2.66
N GLY A 282 7.71 -26.07 -2.50
CA GLY A 282 8.33 -26.29 -1.19
C GLY A 282 8.74 -25.00 -0.48
N ARG A 283 8.97 -23.90 -1.22
CA ARG A 283 9.29 -22.58 -0.63
C ARG A 283 8.07 -22.00 0.08
N ILE A 284 6.87 -22.19 -0.48
CA ILE A 284 5.61 -21.76 0.12
C ILE A 284 5.33 -22.57 1.38
N ASP A 285 5.49 -23.89 1.33
CA ASP A 285 5.31 -24.76 2.49
C ASP A 285 6.28 -24.40 3.63
N GLN A 286 7.55 -24.17 3.29
CA GLN A 286 8.56 -23.71 4.24
C GLN A 286 8.21 -22.33 4.82
N ALA A 287 7.78 -21.39 3.98
CA ALA A 287 7.37 -20.06 4.42
C ALA A 287 6.17 -20.11 5.36
N ARG A 288 5.19 -21.00 5.13
CA ARG A 288 4.04 -21.20 6.04
C ARG A 288 4.47 -21.69 7.41
N LEU A 289 5.38 -22.67 7.49
CA LEU A 289 5.92 -23.14 8.76
C LEU A 289 6.63 -22.02 9.54
N LEU A 290 7.42 -21.20 8.83
CA LEU A 290 8.10 -20.04 9.41
C LEU A 290 7.12 -18.95 9.85
N LEU A 291 6.03 -18.76 9.11
CA LEU A 291 4.97 -17.81 9.43
C LEU A 291 4.30 -18.13 10.76
N ASP A 292 3.98 -19.41 10.99
CA ASP A 292 3.37 -19.86 12.25
C ASP A 292 4.31 -19.66 13.43
N ALA A 293 5.62 -19.91 13.25
CA ALA A 293 6.62 -19.60 14.26
C ALA A 293 6.70 -18.11 14.58
N CYS A 294 6.63 -17.24 13.56
CA CYS A 294 6.63 -15.78 13.75
C CYS A 294 5.39 -15.29 14.52
N ARG A 295 4.20 -15.81 14.20
CA ARG A 295 2.94 -15.44 14.88
C ARG A 295 2.94 -15.79 16.37
N GLY A 296 3.68 -16.82 16.78
CA GLY A 296 3.85 -17.20 18.19
C GLY A 296 4.85 -16.33 18.97
N ALA A 297 5.72 -15.57 18.30
CA ALA A 297 6.78 -14.78 18.92
C ALA A 297 6.29 -13.37 19.29
N SER A 298 6.04 -13.10 20.58
CA SER A 298 5.41 -11.84 20.98
C SER A 298 6.38 -10.70 21.34
N VAL A 299 7.67 -10.96 21.57
CA VAL A 299 8.56 -9.98 22.23
C VAL A 299 9.58 -9.35 21.28
N ASP A 300 9.99 -10.06 20.22
CA ASP A 300 11.02 -9.57 19.32
C ASP A 300 10.88 -10.07 17.88
N ASN A 301 11.76 -9.58 17.01
CA ASN A 301 11.81 -9.88 15.58
C ASN A 301 12.72 -11.06 15.20
N ARG A 302 13.19 -11.87 16.16
CA ARG A 302 14.19 -12.92 15.90
C ARG A 302 13.68 -14.01 14.96
N ALA A 303 12.45 -14.48 15.18
CA ALA A 303 11.83 -15.49 14.31
C ALA A 303 11.71 -15.00 12.86
N SER A 304 11.42 -13.72 12.66
CA SER A 304 11.32 -13.13 11.32
C SER A 304 12.69 -12.97 10.64
N LEU A 305 13.75 -12.68 11.40
CA LEU A 305 15.13 -12.70 10.87
C LEU A 305 15.57 -14.12 10.48
N GLU A 306 15.25 -15.11 11.31
CA GLU A 306 15.51 -16.53 11.01
C GLU A 306 14.75 -16.99 9.76
N ALA A 307 13.50 -16.55 9.60
CA ALA A 307 12.69 -16.84 8.42
C ALA A 307 13.31 -16.27 7.13
N VAL A 308 13.82 -15.03 7.18
CA VAL A 308 14.53 -14.42 6.05
C VAL A 308 15.82 -15.20 5.73
N HIS A 309 16.61 -15.56 6.75
CA HIS A 309 17.81 -16.38 6.56
C HIS A 309 17.51 -17.74 5.92
N ALA A 310 16.38 -18.36 6.28
CA ALA A 310 15.98 -19.66 5.77
C ALA A 310 15.47 -19.59 4.32
N LEU A 311 14.72 -18.54 3.96
CA LEU A 311 14.09 -18.44 2.64
C LEU A 311 14.95 -17.77 1.58
N MET A 312 15.78 -16.77 1.93
CA MET A 312 16.59 -16.05 0.94
C MET A 312 17.46 -16.94 0.06
N PRO A 313 18.13 -18.01 0.57
CA PRO A 313 18.90 -18.93 -0.25
C PRO A 313 18.04 -19.84 -1.15
N ALA A 314 16.75 -20.00 -0.84
CA ALA A 314 15.81 -20.83 -1.59
C ALA A 314 15.08 -20.06 -2.71
N LEU A 315 15.23 -18.73 -2.78
CA LEU A 315 14.67 -17.93 -3.85
C LEU A 315 15.38 -18.21 -5.17
N GLU A 316 14.61 -18.40 -6.24
CA GLU A 316 15.14 -18.57 -7.58
C GLU A 316 15.89 -17.30 -8.04
N PRO A 317 16.88 -17.42 -8.94
CA PRO A 317 17.63 -16.26 -9.44
C PRO A 317 16.73 -15.22 -10.14
N GLU A 318 15.71 -15.67 -10.85
CA GLU A 318 14.76 -14.84 -11.60
C GLU A 318 13.68 -14.22 -10.70
N GLU A 319 13.50 -14.75 -9.48
CA GLU A 319 12.53 -14.26 -8.52
C GLU A 319 12.83 -12.82 -8.11
N ASP A 320 11.85 -11.93 -8.27
CA ASP A 320 11.94 -10.55 -7.82
C ASP A 320 10.74 -10.14 -6.96
N LEU A 321 10.92 -10.30 -5.65
CA LEU A 321 9.92 -9.95 -4.64
C LEU A 321 9.63 -8.45 -4.57
N THR A 322 10.44 -7.60 -5.21
CA THR A 322 10.19 -6.15 -5.24
C THR A 322 9.08 -5.75 -6.21
N ARG A 323 8.68 -6.68 -7.10
CA ARG A 323 7.52 -6.53 -8.00
C ARG A 323 6.18 -6.60 -7.26
N THR A 324 6.14 -7.23 -6.09
CA THR A 324 4.93 -7.31 -5.27
C THR A 324 4.75 -6.03 -4.48
N GLU A 325 3.63 -5.35 -4.73
CA GLU A 325 3.29 -4.15 -3.97
C GLU A 325 3.07 -4.48 -2.48
N PRO A 326 3.51 -3.60 -1.55
CA PRO A 326 3.21 -3.75 -0.13
C PRO A 326 1.71 -3.68 0.15
N MET A 327 1.25 -4.37 1.20
CA MET A 327 -0.15 -4.28 1.61
C MET A 327 -0.50 -2.84 2.03
N PRO A 328 -1.67 -2.28 1.66
CA PRO A 328 -1.98 -0.86 1.87
C PRO A 328 -1.87 -0.33 3.31
N PHE A 329 -2.03 -1.21 4.32
CA PHE A 329 -1.91 -0.85 5.74
C PHE A 329 -0.50 -1.02 6.33
N GLN A 330 0.37 -1.74 5.63
CA GLN A 330 1.68 -2.19 6.10
C GLN A 330 2.65 -1.01 6.22
N GLY A 331 2.62 -0.09 5.24
CA GLY A 331 3.45 1.10 5.25
C GLY A 331 4.91 0.84 4.85
N THR A 332 5.84 1.66 5.35
CA THR A 332 7.28 1.56 5.06
C THR A 332 8.13 1.55 6.33
N LEU A 333 9.22 0.77 6.32
CA LEU A 333 10.19 0.72 7.42
C LEU A 333 11.19 1.88 7.36
N LEU A 334 11.02 2.90 8.22
CA LEU A 334 11.91 4.06 8.34
C LEU A 334 13.16 3.76 9.19
N LEU A 335 14.00 2.84 8.72
CA LEU A 335 15.12 2.32 9.52
C LEU A 335 16.16 3.40 9.88
N GLN A 336 16.38 4.39 9.03
CA GLN A 336 17.40 5.40 9.26
C GLN A 336 16.95 6.40 10.34
N GLU A 337 15.67 6.75 10.34
CA GLU A 337 14.99 7.55 11.34
C GLU A 337 15.00 6.82 12.69
N MET A 338 14.62 5.54 12.71
CA MET A 338 14.66 4.69 13.91
C MET A 338 16.08 4.60 14.51
N ARG A 339 17.12 4.55 13.67
CA ARG A 339 18.52 4.61 14.12
C ARG A 339 18.82 5.95 14.78
N ASN A 340 18.44 7.05 14.14
CA ASN A 340 18.71 8.40 14.63
C ASN A 340 18.04 8.61 16.00
N LEU A 341 16.79 8.17 16.13
CA LEU A 341 16.05 8.19 17.39
C LEU A 341 16.77 7.39 18.50
N GLY A 342 17.20 6.16 18.20
CA GLY A 342 17.94 5.33 19.15
C GLY A 342 19.22 6.00 19.68
N LEU A 343 19.98 6.67 18.80
CA LEU A 343 21.18 7.41 19.17
C LEU A 343 20.87 8.63 20.06
N GLN A 344 19.82 9.38 19.74
CA GLN A 344 19.37 10.52 20.55
C GLN A 344 18.92 10.07 21.94
N GLN A 345 18.16 8.98 22.04
CA GLN A 345 17.72 8.41 23.31
C GLN A 345 18.89 7.91 24.16
N GLN A 346 19.88 7.24 23.56
CA GLN A 346 21.08 6.80 24.25
C GLN A 346 21.86 8.01 24.82
N THR A 347 22.13 9.01 23.98
CA THR A 347 22.84 10.24 24.39
C THR A 347 22.12 10.94 25.54
N SER A 348 20.78 11.02 25.46
CA SER A 348 19.95 11.62 26.51
C SER A 348 20.00 10.83 27.83
N ARG A 349 20.02 9.50 27.77
CA ARG A 349 20.16 8.63 28.96
C ARG A 349 21.53 8.80 29.60
N GLU A 350 22.60 8.84 28.81
CA GLU A 350 23.97 9.06 29.29
C GLU A 350 24.10 10.43 29.99
N LEU A 351 23.57 11.50 29.37
CA LEU A 351 23.53 12.83 29.99
C LEU A 351 22.78 12.84 31.32
N ARG A 352 21.59 12.21 31.39
CA ARG A 352 20.82 12.10 32.64
C ARG A 352 21.59 11.31 33.71
N MET A 353 22.26 10.23 33.32
CA MET A 353 23.09 9.43 34.23
C MET A 353 24.24 10.27 34.79
N MET A 354 24.97 10.99 33.94
CA MET A 354 26.05 11.89 34.36
C MET A 354 25.55 12.99 35.30
N GLN A 355 24.41 13.62 35.00
CA GLN A 355 23.79 14.60 35.88
C GLN A 355 23.40 14.00 37.23
N SER A 356 22.82 12.79 37.25
CA SER A 356 22.43 12.10 38.49
C SER A 356 23.64 11.74 39.37
N LEU A 357 24.77 11.35 38.77
CA LEU A 357 26.02 11.08 39.47
C LEU A 357 26.63 12.37 40.04
N THR A 358 26.58 13.46 39.28
CA THR A 358 27.06 14.77 39.72
C THR A 358 26.27 15.27 40.92
N VAL A 359 24.93 15.15 40.92
CA VAL A 359 24.08 15.52 42.07
C VAL A 359 24.41 14.69 43.31
N LYS A 360 24.62 13.37 43.16
CA LYS A 360 24.99 12.49 44.28
C LYS A 360 26.36 12.81 44.88
N LEU A 361 27.32 13.25 44.06
CA LEU A 361 28.65 13.65 44.52
C LEU A 361 28.64 14.98 45.29
N HIS A 362 27.74 15.91 44.93
CA HIS A 362 27.58 17.19 45.65
C HIS A 362 26.74 17.08 46.93
N ALA A 363 26.05 15.96 47.15
CA ALA A 363 25.25 15.67 48.35
C ALA A 363 26.01 14.87 49.42
N GLY A 364 27.35 14.87 49.39
CA GLY A 364 28.21 14.21 50.38
C GLY A 364 27.95 14.70 51.83
N PRO A 365 28.26 13.88 52.85
CA PRO A 365 27.82 14.11 54.23
C PRO A 365 28.31 15.45 54.77
N ARG A 366 27.40 16.26 55.33
CA ARG A 366 27.78 17.44 56.09
C ARG A 366 28.69 16.99 57.25
N PRO A 367 29.82 17.67 57.48
CA PRO A 367 30.67 17.34 58.61
C PRO A 367 29.86 17.48 59.91
N PRO A 368 30.09 16.61 60.91
CA PRO A 368 29.38 16.72 62.19
C PRO A 368 29.70 18.07 62.82
N GLU A 369 28.66 18.80 63.22
CA GLU A 369 28.79 20.04 64.00
C GLU A 369 29.49 19.69 65.32
N ALA A 370 30.60 20.38 65.58
CA ALA A 370 31.49 20.17 66.72
C ALA A 370 31.04 20.92 67.97
#